data_AF-A0A0F8VBG0-F1
#
_entry.id   AF-A0A0F8VBG0-F1
#
_cell.length_a   1.000
_cell.length_b   1.000
_cell.length_c   1.000
_cell.angle_alpha   90.00
_cell.angle_beta   90.00
_cell.angle_gamma   90.00
#
_symmetry.space_group_name_H-M   'P 1'
#
loop_
_entity.id
_entity.type
_entity.pdbx_description
1 polymer ?
#
loop_
_entity_poly.entity_id
_entity_poly.type
_entity_poly.pdbx_seq_one_letter_code
_entity_poly.pdbx_strand_id
1 'polypeptide(L)' 'MIAAINGYALAGAFDLAVICHLRVASKGSFFGHPEIRFGACPLFFPYLTLVGRGKALELVLNTGTRKNTLLLKKLID' A
#
# COMPACT_ATOMS: atom_id res chain seq x y z
N MET A 1 -16.26 3.67 -1.33
CA MET A 1 -15.73 3.30 0.01
C MET A 1 -14.52 4.17 0.32
N ILE A 2 -14.38 4.67 1.56
CA ILE A 2 -13.32 5.60 1.98
C ILE A 2 -12.47 4.91 3.05
N ALA A 3 -11.15 4.89 2.87
CA ALA A 3 -10.20 4.40 3.86
C ALA A 3 -9.54 5.58 4.58
N ALA A 4 -9.68 5.64 5.90
CA ALA A 4 -8.96 6.60 6.74
C ALA A 4 -7.85 5.86 7.50
N ILE A 5 -6.60 6.19 7.23
CA ILE A 5 -5.42 5.51 7.77
C ILE A 5 -4.69 6.42 8.75
N ASN A 6 -4.57 5.98 9.99
CA ASN A 6 -3.72 6.61 11.00
C ASN A 6 -2.78 5.57 11.61
N GLY A 7 -1.48 5.76 11.44
CA GLY A 7 -0.48 4.77 11.83
C GLY A 7 -0.30 3.68 10.77
N TYR A 8 -0.39 2.41 11.15
CA TYR A 8 0.05 1.29 10.32
C TYR A 8 -1.11 0.66 9.52
N ALA A 9 -0.99 0.62 8.20
CA ALA A 9 -1.81 -0.19 7.31
C ALA A 9 -0.89 -1.20 6.60
N LEU A 10 -0.74 -2.37 7.20
CA LEU A 10 0.17 -3.42 6.75
C LEU A 10 -0.59 -4.64 6.26
N ALA A 11 0.03 -5.38 5.36
CA ALA A 11 -0.49 -6.62 4.81
C ALA A 11 -1.88 -6.45 4.17
N GLY A 12 -2.84 -7.31 4.52
CA GLY A 12 -4.21 -7.22 4.01
C GLY A 12 -4.91 -5.89 4.33
N ALA A 13 -4.49 -5.15 5.36
CA ALA A 13 -5.03 -3.81 5.61
C ALA A 13 -4.58 -2.79 4.55
N PHE A 14 -3.39 -2.97 3.97
CA PHE A 14 -2.95 -2.15 2.85
C PHE A 14 -3.72 -2.49 1.57
N ASP A 15 -3.96 -3.78 1.32
CA ASP A 15 -4.80 -4.23 0.19
C ASP A 15 -6.21 -3.65 0.27
N LEU A 16 -6.83 -3.69 1.46
CA LEU A 16 -8.13 -3.08 1.71
C LEU A 16 -8.14 -1.58 1.45
N ALA A 17 -7.09 -0.87 1.88
CA ALA A 17 -6.97 0.56 1.60
C ALA A 17 -6.88 0.83 0.09
N VAL A 18 -6.13 0.03 -0.66
CA VAL A 18 -5.95 0.18 -2.12
C VAL A 18 -7.25 -0.07 -2.90
N ILE A 19 -8.07 -1.02 -2.46
CA ILE A 19 -9.36 -1.33 -3.10
C ILE A 19 -10.42 -0.23 -2.84
N CYS A 20 -10.22 0.61 -1.82
CA CYS A 20 -11.10 1.75 -1.55
C CYS A 20 -11.05 2.80 -2.67
N HIS A 21 -12.12 3.59 -2.79
CA HIS A 21 -12.21 4.63 -3.82
C HIS A 21 -11.39 5.87 -3.43
N LEU A 22 -11.40 6.21 -2.14
CA LEU A 22 -10.64 7.31 -1.58
C LEU A 22 -9.82 6.81 -0.39
N ARG A 23 -8.62 7.37 -0.23
CA ARG A 23 -7.73 7.08 0.89
C ARG A 23 -7.29 8.40 1.51
N VAL A 24 -7.42 8.51 2.82
CA VAL A 24 -6.93 9.66 3.60
C VAL A 24 -5.95 9.12 4.61
N ALA A 25 -4.70 9.57 4.59
CA ALA A 25 -3.67 9.05 5.47
C ALA A 25 -2.96 10.16 6.26
N SER A 26 -2.64 9.89 7.53
CA SER A 26 -1.86 10.82 8.34
C SER A 26 -0.40 10.88 7.88
N LYS A 27 0.32 11.99 8.13
CA LYS A 27 1.74 12.14 7.73
C LYS A 27 2.66 11.07 8.32
N GLY A 28 2.28 10.48 9.46
CA GLY A 28 3.00 9.41 10.14
C GLY A 28 2.48 8.01 9.83
N SER A 29 1.67 7.85 8.77
CA SER A 29 1.14 6.55 8.38
C SER A 29 2.18 5.69 7.65
N PHE A 30 2.07 4.38 7.83
CA PHE A 30 3.01 3.38 7.33
C PHE A 30 2.26 2.31 6.54
N PHE A 31 2.79 1.98 5.36
CA PHE A 31 2.21 1.00 4.45
C PHE A 31 3.25 -0.01 3.99
N GLY A 32 2.81 -1.23 3.69
CA GLY A 32 3.66 -2.26 3.10
C GLY A 32 3.20 -3.68 3.41
N HIS A 33 3.90 -4.65 2.82
CA HIS A 33 3.56 -6.06 2.88
C HIS A 33 4.57 -6.90 3.69
N PRO A 34 4.52 -6.90 5.04
CA PRO A 34 5.37 -7.75 5.87
C PRO A 34 5.13 -9.25 5.65
N GLU A 35 3.94 -9.65 5.20
CA GLU A 35 3.48 -11.01 5.01
C GLU A 35 4.27 -11.79 3.94
N ILE A 36 4.95 -11.09 3.03
CA ILE A 36 5.81 -11.70 2.01
C ILE A 36 6.97 -12.48 2.64
N ARG A 37 7.45 -12.06 3.82
CA ARG A 37 8.46 -12.82 4.58
C ARG A 37 7.98 -14.18 5.04
N PHE A 38 6.67 -14.36 5.14
CA PHE A 38 6.03 -15.61 5.53
C PHE A 38 5.51 -16.39 4.33
N GLY A 39 5.85 -15.98 3.10
CA GLY A 39 5.40 -16.63 1.86
C GLY A 39 3.94 -16.33 1.49
N ALA A 40 3.28 -15.41 2.20
CA ALA A 40 1.94 -14.98 1.85
C ALA A 40 2.00 -13.94 0.72
N CYS A 41 1.20 -14.15 -0.32
CA CYS A 41 1.15 -13.27 -1.48
C CYS A 41 0.08 -12.20 -1.28
N PRO A 42 0.42 -10.90 -1.41
CA PRO A 42 -0.57 -9.83 -1.39
C PRO A 42 -1.33 -9.70 -2.70
N LEU A 43 -2.38 -8.88 -2.72
CA LEU A 43 -3.23 -8.70 -3.90
C LEU A 43 -2.54 -7.83 -4.97
N PHE A 44 -1.68 -8.42 -5.80
CA PHE A 44 -0.90 -7.68 -6.81
C PHE A 44 -1.75 -6.89 -7.82
N PHE A 45 -2.93 -7.42 -8.20
CA PHE A 45 -3.77 -6.87 -9.26
C PHE A 45 -4.25 -5.43 -8.99
N PRO A 46 -4.82 -5.09 -7.81
CA PRO A 46 -5.20 -3.72 -7.49
C PRO A 46 -4.05 -2.69 -7.58
N TYR A 47 -2.82 -3.07 -7.25
CA TYR A 47 -1.67 -2.16 -7.40
C TYR A 47 -1.31 -1.92 -8.86
N LEU A 48 -1.46 -2.94 -9.71
CA LEU A 48 -1.16 -2.85 -11.14
C LEU A 48 -2.04 -1.81 -11.83
N THR A 49 -3.33 -1.77 -11.51
CA THR A 49 -4.26 -0.79 -12.08
C THR A 49 -4.05 0.62 -11.53
N LEU A 50 -3.59 0.75 -10.28
CA LEU A 50 -3.45 2.04 -9.62
C LEU A 50 -2.13 2.75 -9.94
N VAL A 51 -0.99 2.03 -9.94
CA VAL A 51 0.35 2.64 -10.09
C VAL A 51 1.17 2.10 -11.26
N GLY A 52 0.65 1.10 -11.98
CA GLY A 52 1.35 0.41 -13.07
C GLY A 52 2.39 -0.60 -12.57
N ARG A 53 2.86 -1.47 -13.48
CA ARG A 53 3.63 -2.69 -13.13
C ARG A 53 4.89 -2.42 -12.32
N GLY A 54 5.72 -1.46 -12.73
CA GLY A 54 7.01 -1.20 -12.07
C GLY A 54 6.83 -0.76 -10.61
N LYS A 55 5.95 0.21 -10.37
CA LYS A 55 5.66 0.71 -9.03
C LYS A 55 4.85 -0.28 -8.19
N ALA A 56 3.96 -1.05 -8.81
CA ALA A 56 3.23 -2.11 -8.13
C ALA A 56 4.20 -3.16 -7.57
N LEU A 57 5.20 -3.56 -8.38
CA LEU A 57 6.23 -4.48 -7.94
C LEU A 57 7.10 -3.90 -6.82
N GLU A 58 7.44 -2.61 -6.90
CA GLU A 58 8.16 -1.92 -5.83
C GLU A 58 7.34 -1.87 -4.53
N LEU A 59 6.04 -1.55 -4.58
CA LEU A 59 5.20 -1.49 -3.38
C LEU A 59 4.97 -2.87 -2.76
N VAL A 60 4.78 -3.88 -3.61
CA VAL A 60 4.52 -5.25 -3.19
C VAL A 60 5.78 -5.87 -2.63
N LEU A 61 6.88 -5.93 -3.38
CA LEU A 61 8.11 -6.61 -2.94
C LEU A 61 8.87 -5.88 -1.83
N ASN A 62 8.61 -4.59 -1.61
CA ASN A 62 9.33 -3.82 -0.61
C ASN A 62 8.77 -4.09 0.79
N THR A 63 9.46 -4.95 1.52
CA THR A 63 9.03 -5.38 2.85
C THR A 63 9.41 -4.37 3.95
N GLY A 64 8.57 -3.34 4.11
CA GLY A 64 8.55 -2.51 5.33
C GLY A 64 9.52 -1.33 5.39
N THR A 65 9.96 -0.78 4.25
CA THR A 65 10.90 0.34 4.26
C THR A 65 10.18 1.69 4.25
N ARG A 66 10.47 2.54 5.26
CA ARG A 66 9.98 3.91 5.53
C ARG A 66 9.94 4.91 4.36
N LYS A 67 10.43 4.59 3.16
CA LYS A 67 11.00 5.57 2.23
C LYS A 67 10.10 6.09 1.12
N ASN A 68 8.82 5.71 1.03
CA ASN A 68 8.01 6.10 -0.14
C ASN A 68 6.83 7.04 0.13
N THR A 69 7.09 8.13 0.86
CA THR A 69 6.15 9.27 0.95
C THR A 69 5.79 9.84 -0.43
N LEU A 70 6.67 9.72 -1.42
CA LEU A 70 6.45 10.20 -2.80
C LEU A 70 5.55 9.28 -3.65
N LEU A 71 5.65 7.95 -3.49
CA LEU A 71 4.73 7.02 -4.17
C LEU A 71 3.34 7.03 -3.53
N LEU A 72 3.29 7.19 -2.21
CA LEU A 72 2.04 7.22 -1.45
C LEU A 72 1.18 8.44 -1.78
N LYS A 73 1.76 9.59 -2.14
CA LYS A 73 0.97 10.74 -2.61
C LYS A 73 0.06 10.37 -3.79
N LYS A 74 0.61 9.74 -4.82
CA LYS A 74 -0.17 9.24 -5.97
C LYS A 74 -1.22 8.18 -5.62
N LEU A 75 -1.07 7.52 -4.47
CA LEU A 75 -2.07 6.60 -3.94
C LEU A 75 -3.15 7.33 -3.11
N ILE A 76 -2.79 8.40 -2.39
CA ILE A 76 -3.63 9.06 -1.37
C ILE A 76 -4.41 10.26 -1.94
N ASP A 77 -4.15 10.66 -3.18
CA ASP A 77 -5.02 11.56 -3.95
C ASP A 77 -6.28 10.82 -4.45
#